data_AF-A0A0K9GXQ1-F1
#
_entry.id   AF-A0A0K9GXQ1-F1
#
_cell.length_a   1.000
_cell.length_b   1.000
_cell.length_c   1.000
_cell.angle_alpha   90.00
_cell.angle_beta   90.00
_cell.angle_gamma   90.00
#
_symmetry.space_group_name_H-M   'P 1'
#
loop_
_entity.id
_entity.type
_entity.pdbx_description
1 polymer ?
#
loop_
_entity_poly.entity_id
_entity_poly.type
_entity_poly.pdbx_seq_one_letter_code
_entity_poly.pdbx_strand_id
1 'polypeptide(L)'
;MYIDLHKVANIKESLNYHDEFINERYFQWQTPNSTSQNTERGKGITFNEAKGVKLHLFVRKYREIDGKTKPYIYIGNGNTVEYKGEKPITVKIKLEHEIPTNLYKEFTIKI
;
A
#
# COMPACT_ATOMS: atom_id res chain seq x y z
N MET A 1 0.14 6.24 -5.80
CA MET A 1 1.01 5.14 -5.37
C MET A 1 0.51 3.87 -6.03
N TYR A 2 1.41 3.04 -6.56
CA TYR A 2 1.09 1.76 -7.20
C TYR A 2 1.72 0.65 -6.36
N ILE A 3 0.90 -0.28 -5.88
CA ILE A 3 1.27 -1.22 -4.81
C ILE A 3 0.94 -2.65 -5.25
N ASP A 4 1.95 -3.52 -5.17
CA ASP A 4 1.85 -4.95 -5.44
C ASP A 4 1.86 -5.68 -4.09
N LEU A 5 0.72 -6.24 -3.66
CA LEU A 5 0.66 -6.96 -2.36
C LEU A 5 1.55 -8.21 -2.34
N HIS A 6 1.60 -8.90 -3.48
CA HIS A 6 2.42 -10.09 -3.64
C HIS A 6 3.22 -10.01 -4.95
N LYS A 7 4.54 -10.19 -4.83
CA LYS A 7 5.45 -10.13 -5.99
C LYS A 7 5.34 -11.36 -6.89
N VAL A 8 5.17 -12.55 -6.32
CA VAL A 8 5.09 -13.84 -7.05
C VAL A 8 4.28 -14.83 -6.22
N ALA A 9 3.38 -15.61 -6.84
CA ALA A 9 2.54 -16.60 -6.16
C ALA A 9 3.34 -17.75 -5.49
N ASN A 10 4.56 -18.04 -5.95
CA ASN A 10 5.34 -19.24 -5.59
C ASN A 10 6.58 -18.99 -4.70
N ILE A 11 6.66 -17.87 -3.96
CA ILE A 11 7.78 -17.58 -3.03
C ILE A 11 7.28 -17.67 -1.58
N LYS A 12 8.13 -18.15 -0.66
CA LYS A 12 7.88 -18.16 0.80
C LYS A 12 7.35 -16.79 1.26
N GLU A 13 6.05 -16.76 1.55
CA GLU A 13 5.29 -15.54 1.81
C GLU A 13 5.77 -14.76 3.04
N SER A 14 6.45 -15.41 3.99
CA SER A 14 7.01 -14.78 5.19
C SER A 14 8.03 -13.66 4.91
N LEU A 15 8.48 -13.53 3.66
CA LEU A 15 9.40 -12.48 3.21
C LEU A 15 8.69 -11.28 2.55
N ASN A 16 7.37 -11.35 2.31
CA ASN A 16 6.66 -10.41 1.44
C ASN A 16 5.67 -9.45 2.15
N TYR A 17 5.31 -9.66 3.42
CA TYR A 17 4.25 -8.86 4.07
C TYR A 17 4.75 -7.56 4.69
N HIS A 18 5.09 -6.58 3.86
CA HIS A 18 5.24 -5.20 4.32
C HIS A 18 4.01 -4.35 3.96
N ASP A 19 3.35 -4.67 2.85
CA ASP A 19 2.18 -3.97 2.35
C ASP A 19 0.93 -4.84 2.58
N GLU A 20 -0.02 -4.36 3.38
CA GLU A 20 -1.20 -5.13 3.75
C GLU A 20 -2.40 -4.26 4.13
N PHE A 21 -3.61 -4.79 3.94
CA PHE A 21 -4.80 -4.20 4.55
C PHE A 21 -4.89 -4.64 6.01
N ILE A 22 -4.92 -3.67 6.92
CA ILE A 22 -5.19 -3.90 8.35
C ILE A 22 -6.69 -4.17 8.54
N ASN A 23 -7.52 -3.42 7.81
CA ASN A 23 -8.96 -3.62 7.64
C ASN A 23 -9.45 -2.82 6.41
N GLU A 24 -10.76 -2.69 6.23
CA GLU A 24 -11.40 -2.00 5.11
C GLU A 24 -11.04 -0.51 5.02
N ARG A 25 -10.52 0.09 6.10
CA ARG A 25 -10.19 1.52 6.19
C ARG A 25 -8.72 1.84 6.38
N TYR A 26 -7.92 0.89 6.84
CA TYR A 26 -6.51 1.11 7.14
C TYR A 26 -5.61 0.21 6.32
N PHE A 27 -4.64 0.83 5.65
CA PHE A 27 -3.66 0.17 4.82
C PHE A 27 -2.25 0.43 5.35
N GLN A 28 -1.45 -0.61 5.55
CA GLN A 28 -0.03 -0.47 5.81
C GLN A 28 0.72 -0.51 4.49
N TRP A 29 1.65 0.43 4.32
CA TRP A 29 2.52 0.48 3.16
C TRP A 29 3.95 0.78 3.57
N GLN A 30 4.92 0.19 2.89
CA GLN A 30 6.33 0.48 3.07
C GLN A 30 6.90 1.15 1.82
N THR A 31 7.62 2.26 2.03
CA THR A 31 8.24 3.01 0.93
C THR A 31 9.35 2.20 0.27
N PRO A 32 9.70 2.44 -1.00
CA PRO A 32 10.92 1.90 -1.58
C PRO A 32 12.15 2.32 -0.77
N ASN A 33 13.18 1.48 -0.73
CA ASN A 33 14.42 1.75 -0.01
C ASN A 33 15.16 3.02 -0.46
N SER A 34 14.79 3.67 -1.56
CA SER A 34 15.35 4.97 -1.96
C SER A 34 14.69 6.17 -1.28
N THR A 35 13.56 5.97 -0.60
CA THR A 35 12.81 7.03 0.09
C THR A 35 13.16 7.02 1.57
N SER A 36 13.58 8.17 2.09
CA SER A 36 13.78 8.37 3.53
C SER A 36 13.00 9.56 4.07
N GLN A 37 12.83 9.67 5.39
CA GLN A 37 11.97 10.70 6.01
C GLN A 37 12.45 12.12 5.68
N ASN A 38 13.75 12.31 5.46
CA ASN A 38 14.33 13.61 5.15
C ASN A 38 14.13 14.07 3.70
N THR A 39 13.82 13.13 2.79
CA THR A 39 13.55 13.45 1.38
C THR A 39 12.22 14.17 1.20
N GLU A 40 12.09 14.99 0.16
CA GLU A 40 10.82 15.67 -0.16
C GLU A 40 9.67 14.66 -0.32
N ARG A 41 9.95 13.56 -1.03
CA ARG A 41 9.01 12.45 -1.21
C ARG A 41 8.60 11.82 0.12
N GLY A 42 9.56 11.51 1.00
CA GLY A 42 9.28 10.95 2.32
C GLY A 42 8.39 11.88 3.15
N LYS A 43 8.73 13.17 3.21
CA LYS A 43 7.91 14.18 3.91
C LYS A 43 6.52 14.33 3.29
N GLY A 44 6.40 14.22 1.97
CA GLY A 44 5.13 14.27 1.25
C GLY A 44 4.24 13.05 1.52
N ILE A 45 4.82 11.92 1.92
CA ILE A 45 4.09 10.72 2.33
C ILE A 45 3.73 10.81 3.82
N THR A 46 4.68 11.13 4.70
CA THR A 46 4.47 11.09 6.16
C THR A 46 3.63 12.26 6.68
N PHE A 47 3.72 13.44 6.06
CA PHE A 47 2.97 14.64 6.42
C PHE A 47 2.06 15.09 5.27
N ASN A 48 1.46 14.12 4.57
CA ASN A 48 0.75 14.38 3.32
C ASN A 48 -0.41 15.38 3.51
N GLU A 49 -1.18 15.24 4.59
CA GLU A 49 -2.32 16.11 4.89
C GLU A 49 -1.88 17.56 5.14
N ALA A 50 -0.91 17.78 6.03
CA ALA A 50 -0.37 19.10 6.33
C ALA A 50 0.28 19.79 5.11
N LYS A 51 0.75 19.00 4.14
CA LYS A 51 1.36 19.49 2.90
C LYS A 51 0.38 19.60 1.73
N GLY A 52 -0.90 19.27 1.92
CA GLY A 52 -1.89 19.23 0.84
C GLY A 52 -1.60 18.18 -0.23
N VAL A 53 -0.78 17.16 0.08
CA VAL A 53 -0.45 16.06 -0.82
C VAL A 53 -1.54 14.99 -0.72
N LYS A 54 -2.24 14.76 -1.83
CA LYS A 54 -3.22 13.67 -1.93
C LYS A 54 -2.53 12.35 -2.26
N LEU A 55 -2.61 11.39 -1.36
CA LEU A 55 -2.13 10.03 -1.64
C LEU A 55 -3.23 9.26 -2.33
N HIS A 56 -3.14 9.07 -3.64
CA HIS A 56 -4.00 8.17 -4.41
C HIS A 56 -3.43 6.75 -4.36
N LEU A 57 -4.24 5.74 -3.99
CA LEU A 57 -3.78 4.36 -3.85
C LEU A 57 -4.32 3.47 -4.98
N PHE A 58 -3.41 2.83 -5.71
CA PHE A 58 -3.69 1.85 -6.75
C PHE A 58 -3.06 0.51 -6.32
N VAL A 59 -3.89 -0.51 -6.10
CA VAL A 59 -3.47 -1.78 -5.52
C VAL A 59 -3.78 -2.93 -6.46
N ARG A 60 -2.88 -3.91 -6.54
CA ARG A 60 -3.18 -5.22 -7.12
C ARG A 60 -2.63 -6.31 -6.21
N LYS A 61 -3.32 -7.44 -6.20
CA LYS A 61 -2.93 -8.59 -5.38
C LYS A 61 -1.66 -9.25 -5.91
N TYR A 62 -1.69 -9.63 -7.18
CA TYR A 62 -0.56 -10.25 -7.87
C TYR A 62 -0.22 -9.43 -9.09
N ARG A 63 1.07 -9.27 -9.38
CA ARG A 63 1.52 -8.62 -10.61
C ARG A 63 1.06 -9.38 -11.85
N GLU A 64 1.13 -10.70 -11.80
CA GLU A 64 0.83 -11.59 -12.91
C GLU A 64 0.14 -12.87 -12.40
N ILE A 65 -0.82 -13.38 -13.16
CA ILE A 65 -1.41 -14.71 -12.98
C ILE A 65 -1.54 -15.34 -14.37
N ASP A 66 -1.07 -16.57 -14.52
CA ASP A 66 -1.10 -17.34 -15.79
C ASP A 66 -0.52 -16.57 -16.99
N GLY A 67 0.64 -15.93 -16.81
CA GLY A 67 1.28 -15.16 -17.88
C GLY A 67 0.61 -13.83 -18.21
N LYS A 68 -0.46 -13.44 -17.49
CA LYS A 68 -1.22 -12.20 -17.73
C LYS A 68 -1.02 -11.20 -16.61
N THR A 69 -0.51 -10.02 -16.97
CA THR A 69 -0.39 -8.89 -16.03
C THR A 69 -1.77 -8.47 -15.56
N LYS A 70 -1.94 -8.33 -14.23
CA LYS A 70 -3.20 -7.88 -13.65
C LYS A 70 -3.23 -6.36 -13.52
N PRO A 71 -4.40 -5.74 -13.78
CA PRO A 71 -4.56 -4.30 -13.64
C PRO A 71 -4.48 -3.90 -12.16
N TYR A 72 -4.15 -2.62 -11.93
CA TYR A 72 -4.35 -2.03 -10.61
C TYR A 72 -5.80 -1.60 -10.43
N ILE A 73 -6.27 -1.68 -9.20
CA ILE A 73 -7.57 -1.18 -8.76
C ILE A 73 -7.32 0.07 -7.92
N TYR A 74 -7.99 1.17 -8.27
CA TYR A 74 -7.96 2.39 -7.45
C TYR A 74 -8.85 2.20 -6.22
N ILE A 75 -8.29 2.40 -5.03
CA ILE A 75 -9.01 2.22 -3.76
C ILE A 75 -9.31 3.54 -3.04
N GLY A 76 -9.12 4.67 -3.72
CA GLY A 76 -9.38 5.99 -3.16
C GLY A 76 -8.12 6.70 -2.67
N ASN A 77 -8.35 7.80 -1.94
CA ASN A 77 -7.29 8.55 -1.27
C ASN A 77 -7.14 8.12 0.17
N GLY A 78 -5.99 8.42 0.76
CA GLY A 78 -5.81 8.31 2.19
C GLY A 78 -4.77 9.28 2.74
N ASN A 79 -4.78 9.39 4.07
CA ASN A 79 -3.82 10.19 4.82
C ASN A 79 -3.00 9.28 5.74
N THR A 80 -1.70 9.55 5.81
CA THR A 80 -0.82 8.89 6.77
C THR A 80 -1.20 9.31 8.18
N VAL A 81 -1.53 8.33 9.03
CA VAL A 81 -1.88 8.55 10.44
C VAL A 81 -0.79 8.08 11.40
N GLU A 82 0.12 7.23 10.93
CA GLU A 82 1.26 6.73 11.70
C GLU A 82 2.40 6.40 10.74
N TYR A 83 3.65 6.61 11.16
CA TYR A 83 4.82 6.17 10.42
C TYR A 83 5.97 5.78 11.35
N LYS A 84 6.81 4.85 10.90
CA LYS A 84 8.02 4.38 11.62
C LYS A 84 9.11 3.94 10.65
N GLY A 85 10.36 3.92 11.13
CA GLY A 85 11.52 3.57 10.33
C GLY A 85 11.99 4.70 9.42
N GLU A 86 13.24 4.62 8.95
CA GLU A 86 13.87 5.68 8.17
C GLU A 86 13.97 5.34 6.68
N LYS A 87 14.50 4.16 6.36
CA LYS A 87 14.80 3.73 4.98
C LYS A 87 14.77 2.20 4.92
N PRO A 88 13.59 1.58 4.72
CA PRO A 88 12.34 2.21 4.31
C PRO A 88 11.50 2.79 5.47
N ILE A 89 10.56 3.67 5.14
CA ILE A 89 9.51 4.14 6.05
C ILE A 89 8.32 3.20 5.92
N THR A 90 7.80 2.72 7.05
CA THR A 90 6.52 2.01 7.13
C THR A 90 5.45 3.00 7.57
N VAL A 91 4.37 3.12 6.81
CA VAL A 91 3.28 4.05 7.08
C VAL A 91 1.95 3.32 7.22
N LYS A 92 1.10 3.82 8.12
CA LYS A 92 -0.30 3.46 8.22
C LYS A 92 -1.13 4.55 7.58
N ILE A 93 -1.86 4.21 6.54
CA ILE A 93 -2.71 5.11 5.77
C ILE A 93 -4.16 4.83 6.14
N LYS A 94 -4.89 5.88 6.52
CA LYS A 94 -6.34 5.85 6.68
C LYS A 94 -6.99 6.30 5.38
N LEU A 95 -7.82 5.46 4.80
CA LEU A 95 -8.57 5.78 3.59
C LEU A 95 -9.72 6.74 3.90
N GLU A 96 -9.97 7.67 2.96
CA GLU A 96 -11.11 8.61 3.02
C GLU A 96 -12.44 7.85 3.05
N HIS A 97 -12.52 6.73 2.33
CA HIS A 97 -13.68 5.83 2.32
C HIS A 97 -13.24 4.40 2.54
N GLU A 98 -14.09 3.61 3.20
CA GLU A 98 -13.86 2.17 3.30
C GLU A 98 -13.90 1.54 1.92
N ILE A 99 -13.01 0.58 1.67
CA ILE A 99 -13.10 -0.21 0.44
C ILE A 99 -14.29 -1.16 0.53
N PRO A 100 -14.95 -1.46 -0.60
CA PRO A 100 -16.01 -2.45 -0.64
C PRO A 100 -15.56 -3.81 -0.07
N THR A 101 -16.41 -4.45 0.74
CA THR A 101 -16.08 -5.71 1.42
C THR A 101 -15.67 -6.82 0.45
N ASN A 102 -16.26 -6.89 -0.73
CA ASN A 102 -15.87 -7.85 -1.77
C ASN A 102 -14.43 -7.62 -2.25
N LEU A 103 -14.02 -6.35 -2.38
CA LEU A 103 -12.67 -5.98 -2.79
C LEU A 103 -11.66 -6.25 -1.66
N TYR A 104 -12.02 -5.94 -0.41
CA TYR A 104 -11.21 -6.30 0.76
C TYR A 104 -10.97 -7.82 0.82
N LYS A 105 -12.03 -8.61 0.64
CA LYS A 105 -11.94 -10.07 0.59
C LYS A 105 -11.07 -10.55 -0.56
N GLU A 106 -11.20 -9.96 -1.75
CA GLU A 106 -10.36 -10.30 -2.90
C GLU A 106 -8.88 -10.12 -2.58
N PHE A 107 -8.51 -9.01 -1.92
CA PHE A 107 -7.12 -8.71 -1.57
C PHE A 107 -6.58 -9.51 -0.39
N THR A 108 -7.43 -9.94 0.56
CA THR A 108 -6.99 -10.56 1.83
C THR A 108 -7.17 -12.07 1.90
N ILE A 109 -8.18 -12.64 1.21
CA ILE A 109 -8.41 -14.08 1.20
C ILE A 109 -7.37 -14.74 0.29
N LYS A 110 -6.57 -15.64 0.84
CA LYS A 110 -5.60 -16.43 0.05
C LYS A 110 -6.35 -17.44 -0.82
N ILE A 111 -5.89 -17.61 -2.05
CA ILE A 111 -6.34 -18.67 -2.97
C ILE A 111 -5.47 -19.90 -2.70
#